data_AF-A0A7S1SH46-F1
#
_entry.id   AF-A0A7S1SH46-F1
#
_cell.length_a   1.000
_cell.length_b   1.000
_cell.length_c   1.000
_cell.angle_alpha   90.00
_cell.angle_beta   90.00
_cell.angle_gamma   90.00
#
_symmetry.space_group_name_H-M   'P 1'
#
loop_
_entity.id
_entity.type
_entity.pdbx_description
1 polymer ?
#
loop_
_entity_poly.entity_id
_entity_poly.type
_entity_poly.pdbx_seq_one_letter_code
_entity_poly.pdbx_strand_id
1 'polypeptide(L)'
;MRPARLLCLLAAVVPGCGLLARESCTRDDTDRPGLPEVKGGRVFANIFLVIHCRWEAEADPDVVRGICEERRPLFRGFRKVFADVLYMTSDDCPNAQGRADPGACLADLVEGRAANRDGLFYMHFDALIRPRSLGATFDKHAIGRFDTTETCYVELAEGQQQCVDWPASRAKPMQAAIMAARELGKEFRKLDNMTYVVGNDDLFYIPRSVFRPYGLLARLFQHRNVTHELAGPTVRHLLHQMTAVPSVNMNCTGDCCRFFAPDVALSPDFRCGHKFDLSDADMRATVASTIIEMERKAVYRANSSRLAVWQQLVDQALA
;
A
#
# COMPACT_ATOMS: atom_id res chain seq x y z
N MET A 1 16.76 -32.29 44.44
CA MET A 1 15.36 -31.87 44.71
C MET A 1 14.86 -31.03 43.56
N ARG A 2 14.02 -31.62 42.71
CA ARG A 2 13.12 -30.99 41.71
C ARG A 2 11.84 -31.84 41.75
N PRO A 3 10.65 -31.23 41.71
CA PRO A 3 9.74 -31.47 40.57
C PRO A 3 8.92 -30.19 40.23
N ALA A 4 8.10 -30.08 39.19
CA ALA A 4 7.32 -31.08 38.48
C ALA A 4 7.08 -30.72 37.01
N ARG A 5 7.02 -31.77 36.19
CA ARG A 5 6.39 -31.80 34.87
C ARG A 5 4.90 -32.07 35.07
N LEU A 6 4.02 -31.39 34.33
CA LEU A 6 2.61 -31.75 34.24
C LEU A 6 2.37 -32.50 32.93
N LEU A 7 1.97 -33.77 33.06
CA LEU A 7 1.42 -34.62 32.01
C LEU A 7 0.02 -34.11 31.63
N CYS A 8 -0.27 -34.00 30.33
CA CYS A 8 -1.64 -33.99 29.83
C CYS A 8 -2.02 -35.43 29.45
N LEU A 9 -3.07 -35.94 30.10
CA LEU A 9 -3.70 -37.22 29.81
C LEU A 9 -4.88 -37.00 28.83
N LEU A 10 -4.99 -37.92 27.88
CA LEU A 10 -6.12 -38.12 26.97
C LEU A 10 -7.41 -38.42 27.75
N ALA A 11 -8.53 -37.86 27.31
CA ALA A 11 -9.86 -38.34 27.67
C ALA A 11 -10.79 -38.40 26.44
N ALA A 12 -11.66 -39.41 26.49
CA ALA A 12 -12.41 -40.04 25.42
C ALA A 12 -13.53 -39.21 24.77
N VAL A 13 -13.91 -39.66 23.57
CA VAL A 13 -15.11 -39.31 22.81
C VAL A 13 -16.33 -40.02 23.41
N VAL A 14 -17.42 -39.28 23.66
CA VAL A 14 -18.79 -39.82 23.83
C VAL A 14 -19.78 -38.91 23.06
N PRO A 15 -20.72 -39.48 22.27
CA PRO A 15 -21.72 -38.72 21.52
C PRO A 15 -23.10 -38.68 22.20
N GLY A 16 -23.82 -37.56 22.08
CA GLY A 16 -25.28 -37.50 22.19
C GLY A 16 -25.87 -36.66 23.33
N CYS A 17 -26.95 -35.91 22.99
CA CYS A 17 -27.77 -34.99 23.81
C CYS A 17 -27.09 -33.67 24.22
N GLY A 18 -27.66 -32.48 24.09
CA GLY A 18 -29.04 -32.05 23.87
C GLY A 18 -29.25 -30.77 24.69
N LEU A 19 -29.94 -29.76 24.14
CA LEU A 19 -30.22 -28.42 24.69
C LEU A 19 -29.05 -27.41 24.75
N LEU A 20 -29.08 -26.43 23.86
CA LEU A 20 -28.34 -25.17 23.99
C LEU A 20 -29.20 -24.15 24.73
N ALA A 21 -28.92 -23.97 26.02
CA ALA A 21 -29.29 -22.77 26.76
C ALA A 21 -28.41 -21.60 26.30
N ARG A 22 -29.04 -20.45 26.04
CA ARG A 22 -28.35 -19.17 25.80
C ARG A 22 -27.74 -18.70 27.11
N GLU A 23 -26.45 -18.96 27.32
CA GLU A 23 -25.65 -18.23 28.31
C GLU A 23 -25.12 -16.94 27.68
N SER A 24 -25.58 -15.83 28.24
CA SER A 24 -25.07 -14.49 27.99
C SER A 24 -23.67 -14.37 28.60
N CYS A 25 -22.63 -14.55 27.78
CA CYS A 25 -21.27 -14.19 28.15
C CYS A 25 -21.11 -12.67 28.06
N THR A 26 -21.53 -11.94 29.09
CA THR A 26 -21.00 -10.59 29.37
C THR A 26 -19.61 -10.77 29.93
N ARG A 27 -18.60 -10.79 29.05
CA ARG A 27 -17.21 -10.63 29.45
C ARG A 27 -17.01 -9.16 29.80
N ASP A 28 -16.73 -8.93 31.07
CA ASP A 28 -16.22 -7.67 31.59
C ASP A 28 -14.84 -7.42 30.96
N ASP A 29 -14.77 -6.45 30.05
CA ASP A 29 -13.61 -6.17 29.18
C ASP A 29 -12.62 -5.18 29.85
N THR A 30 -12.59 -5.13 31.19
CA THR A 30 -11.81 -4.16 31.96
C THR A 30 -10.35 -4.56 32.21
N ASP A 31 -9.93 -5.76 31.81
CA ASP A 31 -8.58 -6.29 32.05
C ASP A 31 -7.79 -6.58 30.76
N ARG A 32 -7.98 -5.77 29.72
CA ARG A 32 -7.01 -5.75 28.62
C ARG A 32 -5.76 -5.00 29.09
N PRO A 33 -4.58 -5.64 29.14
CA PRO A 33 -3.34 -4.91 29.37
C PRO A 33 -3.27 -3.80 28.32
N GLY A 34 -3.15 -2.56 28.79
CA GLY A 34 -3.11 -1.39 27.92
C GLY A 34 -2.09 -1.62 26.82
N LEU A 35 -2.57 -1.69 25.57
CA LEU A 35 -1.70 -1.69 24.41
C LEU A 35 -0.71 -0.53 24.59
N PRO A 36 0.61 -0.77 24.48
CA PRO A 36 1.61 0.26 24.69
C PRO A 36 1.21 1.47 23.87
N GLU A 37 1.23 2.65 24.50
CA GLU A 37 0.89 3.91 23.86
C GLU A 37 1.87 4.12 22.69
N VAL A 38 1.48 3.65 21.50
CA VAL A 38 2.32 3.75 20.30
C VAL A 38 2.48 5.24 20.06
N LYS A 39 3.69 5.74 20.22
CA LYS A 39 4.14 7.07 19.74
C LYS A 39 4.10 7.13 18.20
N GLY A 40 3.03 6.64 17.59
CA GLY A 40 2.87 6.37 16.15
C GLY A 40 2.78 7.63 15.29
N GLY A 41 2.60 8.80 15.91
CA GLY A 41 2.55 10.08 15.20
C GLY A 41 3.89 10.55 14.60
N ARG A 42 5.02 9.86 14.86
CA ARG A 42 6.33 10.26 14.33
C ARG A 42 6.88 9.37 13.22
N VAL A 43 6.29 8.20 13.00
CA VAL A 43 6.89 7.20 12.09
C VAL A 43 6.92 7.70 10.65
N PHE A 44 5.89 8.44 10.23
CA PHE A 44 5.78 8.99 8.87
C PHE A 44 6.21 10.46 8.75
N ALA A 45 6.65 11.09 9.84
CA ALA A 45 6.88 12.53 9.91
C ALA A 45 7.98 13.05 8.98
N ASN A 46 8.87 12.17 8.48
CA ASN A 46 9.86 12.49 7.45
C ASN A 46 9.66 11.70 6.15
N ILE A 47 8.46 11.18 5.89
CA ILE A 47 8.15 10.40 4.69
C ILE A 47 7.32 11.24 3.72
N PHE A 48 7.65 11.14 2.43
CA PHE A 48 6.90 11.77 1.34
C PHE A 48 5.76 10.86 0.91
N LEU A 49 4.52 11.35 0.85
CA LEU A 49 3.39 10.60 0.30
C LEU A 49 3.02 11.13 -1.09
N VAL A 50 2.98 10.24 -2.07
CA VAL A 50 2.40 10.48 -3.39
C VAL A 50 1.06 9.78 -3.45
N ILE A 51 0.00 10.55 -3.71
CA ILE A 51 -1.33 10.06 -4.03
C ILE A 51 -1.52 10.26 -5.53
N HIS A 52 -1.43 9.17 -6.28
CA HIS A 52 -1.49 9.21 -7.72
C HIS A 52 -2.93 8.98 -8.17
N CYS A 53 -3.51 10.02 -8.75
CA CYS A 53 -4.77 9.89 -9.47
C CYS A 53 -4.45 9.58 -10.93
N ARG A 54 -4.43 8.28 -11.23
CA ARG A 54 -4.27 7.78 -12.57
C ARG A 54 -5.63 7.49 -13.18
N TRP A 55 -5.69 7.58 -14.49
CA TRP A 55 -6.78 6.98 -15.22
C TRP A 55 -6.32 6.23 -16.47
N GLU A 56 -7.13 5.26 -16.89
CA GLU A 56 -6.93 4.44 -18.08
C GLU A 56 -7.14 5.28 -19.34
N ALA A 57 -6.37 5.04 -20.39
CA ALA A 57 -6.41 5.86 -21.60
C ALA A 57 -7.79 5.94 -22.30
N GLU A 58 -8.76 5.11 -21.90
CA GLU A 58 -10.04 4.92 -22.58
C GLU A 58 -11.22 5.70 -22.00
N ALA A 59 -11.14 6.32 -20.81
CA ALA A 59 -12.26 7.13 -20.31
C ALA A 59 -12.03 8.64 -20.35
N ASP A 60 -13.14 9.35 -20.34
CA ASP A 60 -13.25 10.79 -20.57
C ASP A 60 -12.36 11.57 -19.57
N PRO A 61 -11.31 12.27 -20.06
CA PRO A 61 -10.39 13.02 -19.20
C PRO A 61 -11.06 14.04 -18.28
N ASP A 62 -12.24 14.57 -18.63
CA ASP A 62 -12.95 15.53 -17.81
C ASP A 62 -13.71 14.85 -16.66
N VAL A 63 -14.33 13.69 -16.91
CA VAL A 63 -14.98 12.86 -15.86
C VAL A 63 -13.95 12.45 -14.80
N VAL A 64 -12.79 12.04 -15.27
CA VAL A 64 -11.68 11.59 -14.43
C VAL A 64 -11.13 12.69 -13.57
N ARG A 65 -10.86 13.85 -14.17
CA ARG A 65 -10.37 15.03 -13.46
C ARG A 65 -11.37 15.45 -12.40
N GLY A 66 -12.67 15.35 -12.72
CA GLY A 66 -13.77 15.50 -11.76
C GLY A 66 -13.59 14.57 -10.55
N ILE A 67 -13.52 13.25 -10.79
CA ILE A 67 -13.35 12.24 -9.72
C ILE A 67 -12.09 12.51 -8.89
N CYS A 68 -10.95 12.83 -9.52
CA CYS A 68 -9.69 13.12 -8.84
C CYS A 68 -9.78 14.35 -7.94
N GLU A 69 -10.33 15.46 -8.44
CA GLU A 69 -10.46 16.71 -7.69
C GLU A 69 -11.53 16.61 -6.60
N GLU A 70 -12.63 15.89 -6.83
CA GLU A 70 -13.68 15.60 -5.84
C GLU A 70 -13.13 14.78 -4.66
N ARG A 71 -12.21 13.85 -4.93
CA ARG A 71 -11.60 13.00 -3.89
C ARG A 71 -10.45 13.67 -3.15
N ARG A 72 -9.82 14.68 -3.75
CA ARG A 72 -8.64 15.38 -3.18
C ARG A 72 -8.86 15.93 -1.75
N PRO A 73 -10.01 16.50 -1.37
CA PRO A 73 -10.27 16.94 0.00
C PRO A 73 -10.19 15.82 1.04
N LEU A 74 -10.60 14.59 0.71
CA LEU A 74 -10.60 13.44 1.63
C LEU A 74 -9.19 13.20 2.15
N PHE A 75 -8.20 13.27 1.28
CA PHE A 75 -6.84 12.92 1.62
C PHE A 75 -6.06 14.02 2.36
N ARG A 76 -6.65 15.21 2.59
CA ARG A 76 -5.98 16.33 3.29
C ARG A 76 -5.47 15.94 4.67
N GLY A 77 -6.15 15.01 5.36
CA GLY A 77 -5.74 14.53 6.68
C GLY A 77 -4.33 13.92 6.71
N PHE A 78 -3.84 13.38 5.60
CA PHE A 78 -2.49 12.81 5.52
C PHE A 78 -1.37 13.84 5.74
N ARG A 79 -1.61 15.13 5.49
CA ARG A 79 -0.62 16.20 5.76
C ARG A 79 -0.28 16.38 7.24
N LYS A 80 -1.09 15.81 8.14
CA LYS A 80 -0.82 15.80 9.59
C LYS A 80 0.13 14.67 10.01
N VAL A 81 0.33 13.69 9.13
CA VAL A 81 1.05 12.45 9.41
C VAL A 81 2.35 12.36 8.62
N PHE A 82 2.29 12.75 7.34
CA PHE A 82 3.42 12.71 6.41
C PHE A 82 4.14 14.05 6.35
N ALA A 83 5.42 14.03 6.00
CA ALA A 83 6.25 15.23 5.86
C ALA A 83 5.75 16.15 4.75
N ASP A 84 5.23 15.53 3.68
CA ASP A 84 4.66 16.19 2.53
C ASP A 84 3.69 15.23 1.83
N VAL A 85 2.68 15.79 1.16
CA VAL A 85 1.67 15.03 0.42
C VAL A 85 1.49 15.68 -0.94
N LEU A 86 1.88 14.95 -1.99
CA LEU A 86 1.66 15.32 -3.38
C LEU A 86 0.45 14.55 -3.92
N TYR A 87 -0.51 15.29 -4.48
CA TYR A 87 -1.51 14.74 -5.37
C TYR A 87 -0.94 14.85 -6.77
N MET A 88 -0.70 13.71 -7.40
CA MET A 88 -0.07 13.61 -8.70
C MET A 88 -1.12 13.16 -9.71
N THR A 89 -1.16 13.84 -10.85
CA THR A 89 -1.96 13.51 -12.02
C THR A 89 -1.05 13.18 -13.20
N SER A 90 -1.61 12.82 -14.35
CA SER A 90 -0.85 12.62 -15.59
C SER A 90 -0.06 13.87 -16.02
N ASP A 91 -0.54 15.07 -15.68
CA ASP A 91 0.09 16.33 -16.09
C ASP A 91 1.37 16.62 -15.28
N ASP A 92 1.46 16.06 -14.08
CA ASP A 92 2.65 16.10 -13.24
C ASP A 92 3.74 15.12 -13.72
N CYS A 93 3.45 14.37 -14.79
CA CYS A 93 4.21 13.24 -15.31
C CYS A 93 4.61 13.42 -16.79
N PRO A 94 5.31 14.51 -17.19
CA PRO A 94 5.58 14.81 -18.60
C PRO A 94 6.40 13.73 -19.31
N ASN A 95 7.25 13.03 -18.55
CA ASN A 95 8.09 11.94 -19.06
C ASN A 95 7.31 10.64 -19.28
N ALA A 96 6.05 10.55 -18.82
CA ALA A 96 5.27 9.32 -18.94
C ALA A 96 4.80 9.02 -20.36
N GLN A 97 4.92 9.95 -21.33
CA GLN A 97 4.53 9.74 -22.73
C GLN A 97 3.11 9.16 -22.91
N GLY A 98 2.17 9.51 -22.03
CA GLY A 98 0.81 8.94 -22.02
C GLY A 98 0.74 7.47 -21.56
N ARG A 99 1.85 6.92 -21.03
CA ARG A 99 1.93 5.58 -20.48
C ARG A 99 1.61 5.61 -19.00
N ALA A 100 0.90 4.57 -18.61
CA ALA A 100 0.19 4.47 -17.35
C ALA A 100 1.09 4.11 -16.13
N ASP A 101 2.42 4.05 -16.31
CA ASP A 101 3.35 3.62 -15.27
C ASP A 101 3.79 4.80 -14.37
N PRO A 102 3.52 4.78 -13.05
CA PRO A 102 3.93 5.84 -12.15
C PRO A 102 5.45 5.88 -11.91
N GLY A 103 6.15 4.78 -12.20
CA GLY A 103 7.54 4.56 -11.78
C GLY A 103 8.48 5.66 -12.24
N ALA A 104 8.35 6.15 -13.46
CA ALA A 104 9.24 7.22 -13.93
C ALA A 104 8.91 8.59 -13.34
N CYS A 105 7.65 8.90 -13.06
CA CYS A 105 7.30 10.11 -12.32
C CYS A 105 7.86 10.05 -10.91
N LEU A 106 7.72 8.88 -10.27
CA LEU A 106 8.30 8.63 -8.96
C LEU A 106 9.83 8.71 -8.99
N ALA A 107 10.48 8.29 -10.09
CA ALA A 107 11.92 8.46 -10.28
C ALA A 107 12.35 9.93 -10.20
N ASP A 108 11.64 10.82 -10.90
CA ASP A 108 11.90 12.27 -10.84
C ASP A 108 11.65 12.81 -9.41
N LEU A 109 10.63 12.30 -8.70
CA LEU A 109 10.33 12.73 -7.33
C LEU A 109 11.37 12.27 -6.31
N VAL A 110 11.87 11.03 -6.39
CA VAL A 110 12.89 10.52 -5.45
C VAL A 110 14.25 11.20 -5.63
N GLU A 111 14.56 11.66 -6.84
CA GLU A 111 15.78 12.43 -7.14
C GLU A 111 15.62 13.93 -6.83
N GLY A 112 14.39 14.44 -6.86
CA GLY A 112 14.05 15.84 -6.58
C GLY A 112 13.41 16.03 -5.20
N ARG A 113 12.09 16.25 -5.20
CA ARG A 113 11.33 16.74 -4.03
C ARG A 113 11.42 15.81 -2.81
N ALA A 114 11.55 14.51 -3.02
CA ALA A 114 11.66 13.53 -1.94
C ALA A 114 13.11 13.23 -1.53
N ALA A 115 14.14 13.75 -2.23
CA ALA A 115 15.55 13.38 -2.00
C ALA A 115 16.04 13.53 -0.55
N ASN A 116 15.50 14.52 0.18
CA ASN A 116 15.85 14.79 1.58
C ASN A 116 14.92 14.11 2.61
N ARG A 117 14.03 13.20 2.18
CA ARG A 117 13.07 12.48 3.02
C ARG A 117 13.58 11.09 3.38
N ASP A 118 13.03 10.48 4.43
CA ASP A 118 13.42 9.12 4.85
C ASP A 118 12.98 8.05 3.84
N GLY A 119 11.94 8.33 3.07
CA GLY A 119 11.47 7.50 1.96
C GLY A 119 10.27 8.12 1.25
N LEU A 120 9.73 7.38 0.29
CA LEU A 120 8.54 7.73 -0.49
C LEU A 120 7.50 6.62 -0.36
N PHE A 121 6.30 6.98 0.08
CA PHE A 121 5.10 6.17 -0.06
C PHE A 121 4.39 6.54 -1.36
N TYR A 122 4.04 5.53 -2.15
CA TYR A 122 3.13 5.66 -3.27
C TYR A 122 1.80 5.02 -2.91
N MET A 123 0.70 5.70 -3.25
CA MET A 123 -0.67 5.24 -3.05
C MET A 123 -1.50 5.65 -4.28
N HIS A 124 -2.21 4.70 -4.87
CA HIS A 124 -3.23 4.97 -5.87
C HIS A 124 -4.45 5.66 -5.23
N PHE A 125 -5.21 6.46 -5.97
CA PHE A 125 -6.27 7.32 -5.42
C PHE A 125 -7.49 6.57 -4.85
N ASP A 126 -7.60 5.28 -5.08
CA ASP A 126 -8.61 4.38 -4.51
C ASP A 126 -7.98 3.31 -3.57
N ALA A 127 -6.75 3.58 -3.14
CA ALA A 127 -6.08 2.87 -2.04
C ALA A 127 -6.13 3.69 -0.75
N LEU A 128 -6.19 3.00 0.39
CA LEU A 128 -6.30 3.60 1.72
C LEU A 128 -5.14 3.13 2.60
N ILE A 129 -4.60 4.04 3.40
CA ILE A 129 -3.68 3.74 4.50
C ILE A 129 -4.34 4.16 5.80
N ARG A 130 -4.26 3.32 6.84
CA ARG A 130 -4.52 3.68 8.23
C ARG A 130 -3.18 3.85 8.96
N PRO A 131 -2.66 5.08 9.12
CA PRO A 131 -1.30 5.28 9.60
C PRO A 131 -1.05 4.75 11.01
N ARG A 132 -2.07 4.75 11.89
CA ARG A 132 -1.90 4.23 13.24
C ARG A 132 -1.61 2.73 13.25
N SER A 133 -2.44 1.95 12.56
CA SER A 133 -2.30 0.49 12.50
C SER A 133 -1.09 0.10 11.66
N LEU A 134 -0.86 0.75 10.50
CA LEU A 134 0.34 0.50 9.69
C LEU A 134 1.62 0.89 10.43
N GLY A 135 1.65 2.05 11.09
CA GLY A 135 2.80 2.58 11.81
C GLY A 135 3.28 1.70 12.97
N ALA A 136 2.44 0.82 13.49
CA ALA A 136 2.82 -0.14 14.53
C ALA A 136 3.75 -1.25 14.00
N THR A 137 3.72 -1.53 12.70
CA THR A 137 4.54 -2.57 12.05
C THR A 137 5.43 -2.04 10.92
N PHE A 138 5.41 -0.73 10.69
CA PHE A 138 6.10 -0.11 9.57
C PHE A 138 7.60 0.03 9.85
N ASP A 139 8.42 -0.46 8.92
CA ASP A 139 9.86 -0.27 8.91
C ASP A 139 10.26 0.71 7.80
N LYS A 140 10.71 1.91 8.19
CA LYS A 140 11.17 2.95 7.25
C LYS A 140 12.49 2.63 6.55
N HIS A 141 13.17 1.56 6.95
CA HIS A 141 14.41 1.11 6.34
C HIS A 141 14.20 -0.07 5.38
N ALA A 142 12.98 -0.61 5.31
CA ALA A 142 12.62 -1.70 4.40
C ALA A 142 11.86 -1.18 3.18
N ILE A 143 11.91 -1.94 2.09
CA ILE A 143 11.00 -1.78 0.95
C ILE A 143 9.64 -2.34 1.38
N GLY A 144 8.62 -1.49 1.38
CA GLY A 144 7.26 -1.89 1.74
C GLY A 144 6.51 -2.39 0.51
N ARG A 145 5.94 -3.59 0.60
CA ARG A 145 5.15 -4.23 -0.46
C ARG A 145 3.71 -4.40 -0.05
N PHE A 146 2.82 -4.30 -1.03
CA PHE A 146 1.46 -4.80 -0.98
C PHE A 146 1.42 -6.12 -1.74
N ASP A 147 1.58 -7.23 -1.01
CA ASP A 147 1.40 -8.55 -1.64
C ASP A 147 -0.06 -8.96 -1.52
N THR A 148 -0.63 -9.39 -2.64
CA THR A 148 -1.95 -10.01 -2.68
C THR A 148 -1.81 -11.48 -3.01
N THR A 149 -2.91 -12.22 -3.01
CA THR A 149 -2.92 -13.60 -3.52
C THR A 149 -2.55 -13.69 -5.00
N GLU A 150 -2.54 -12.57 -5.72
CA GLU A 150 -2.18 -12.47 -7.14
C GLU A 150 -0.67 -12.22 -7.33
N THR A 151 0.08 -11.95 -6.26
CA THR A 151 1.53 -11.78 -6.34
C THR A 151 2.18 -13.11 -6.70
N CYS A 152 2.93 -13.15 -7.80
CA CYS A 152 3.62 -14.34 -8.26
C CYS A 152 5.05 -14.03 -8.73
N TYR A 153 5.93 -15.00 -8.53
CA TYR A 153 7.34 -14.95 -8.93
C TYR A 153 7.53 -15.86 -10.13
N VAL A 154 8.14 -15.35 -11.19
CA VAL A 154 8.32 -16.09 -12.44
C VAL A 154 9.78 -16.11 -12.83
N GLU A 155 10.35 -17.30 -12.93
CA GLU A 155 11.67 -17.50 -13.51
C GLU A 155 11.62 -17.32 -15.02
N LEU A 156 12.53 -16.50 -15.57
CA LEU A 156 12.60 -16.26 -17.00
C LEU A 156 13.06 -17.48 -17.82
N ALA A 157 13.73 -18.45 -17.17
CA ALA A 157 14.26 -19.65 -17.82
C ALA A 157 13.21 -20.75 -18.03
N GLU A 158 12.18 -20.82 -17.18
CA GLU A 158 11.25 -21.96 -17.15
C GLU A 158 10.07 -21.88 -18.13
N GLY A 159 10.01 -20.85 -18.98
CA GLY A 159 9.03 -20.81 -20.07
C GLY A 159 7.58 -20.96 -19.59
N GLN A 160 7.02 -19.89 -19.00
CA GLN A 160 5.58 -19.68 -18.74
C GLN A 160 4.80 -20.81 -18.05
N GLN A 161 4.38 -20.58 -16.80
CA GLN A 161 2.98 -20.64 -16.33
C GLN A 161 2.94 -20.97 -14.83
N GLN A 162 2.97 -19.93 -14.00
CA GLN A 162 2.38 -20.04 -12.66
C GLN A 162 1.46 -18.86 -12.30
N CYS A 163 1.50 -17.76 -13.05
CA CYS A 163 0.53 -16.67 -12.87
C CYS A 163 -0.66 -16.91 -13.80
N VAL A 164 -1.75 -17.45 -13.25
CA VAL A 164 -2.90 -18.00 -13.99
C VAL A 164 -3.55 -16.97 -14.94
N ASP A 165 -3.38 -15.67 -14.68
CA ASP A 165 -4.12 -14.61 -15.39
C ASP A 165 -3.25 -13.65 -16.23
N TRP A 166 -1.94 -13.90 -16.36
CA TRP A 166 -1.01 -12.95 -17.00
C TRP A 166 -0.48 -13.44 -18.36
N PRO A 167 -0.76 -12.72 -19.47
CA PRO A 167 -0.50 -13.22 -20.81
C PRO A 167 0.99 -13.27 -21.17
N ALA A 168 1.36 -14.32 -21.92
CA ALA A 168 2.68 -14.58 -22.51
C ALA A 168 3.35 -13.35 -23.14
N SER A 169 2.53 -12.53 -23.81
CA SER A 169 2.97 -11.38 -24.59
C SER A 169 3.72 -10.34 -23.76
N ARG A 170 3.49 -10.30 -22.44
CA ARG A 170 4.18 -9.37 -21.52
C ARG A 170 5.56 -9.85 -21.05
N ALA A 171 5.93 -11.10 -21.30
CA ALA A 171 7.23 -11.66 -20.90
C ALA A 171 8.41 -11.07 -21.69
N LYS A 172 8.23 -10.76 -22.99
CA LYS A 172 9.32 -10.22 -23.83
C LYS A 172 9.79 -8.83 -23.40
N PRO A 173 8.91 -7.82 -23.18
CA PRO A 173 9.31 -6.54 -22.61
C PRO A 173 10.04 -6.68 -21.26
N MET A 174 9.58 -7.61 -20.42
CA MET A 174 10.18 -7.88 -19.11
C MET A 174 11.61 -8.44 -19.23
N GLN A 175 11.81 -9.45 -20.07
CA GLN A 175 13.14 -10.00 -20.36
C GLN A 175 14.10 -8.91 -20.86
N ALA A 176 13.64 -8.08 -21.80
CA ALA A 176 14.44 -6.99 -22.33
C ALA A 176 14.81 -5.95 -21.25
N ALA A 177 13.89 -5.64 -20.33
CA ALA A 177 14.14 -4.73 -19.21
C ALA A 177 15.16 -5.30 -18.22
N ILE A 178 15.00 -6.56 -17.79
CA ILE A 178 15.94 -7.20 -16.85
C ILE A 178 17.32 -7.35 -17.47
N MET A 179 17.41 -7.77 -18.73
CA MET A 179 18.70 -7.86 -19.43
C MET A 179 19.38 -6.49 -19.53
N ALA A 180 18.64 -5.43 -19.85
CA ALA A 180 19.18 -4.08 -19.88
C ALA A 180 19.58 -3.58 -18.48
N ALA A 181 18.90 -4.01 -17.41
CA ALA A 181 19.24 -3.63 -16.04
C ALA A 181 20.63 -4.12 -15.65
N ARG A 182 21.03 -5.32 -16.09
CA ARG A 182 22.36 -5.89 -15.84
C ARG A 182 23.50 -5.05 -16.42
N GLU A 183 23.20 -4.28 -17.46
CA GLU A 183 24.16 -3.39 -18.12
C GLU A 183 24.28 -2.02 -17.43
N LEU A 184 23.43 -1.68 -16.47
CA LEU A 184 23.46 -0.39 -15.77
C LEU A 184 24.67 -0.22 -14.83
N GLY A 185 25.26 -1.32 -14.34
CA GLY A 185 26.39 -1.24 -13.40
C GLY A 185 26.78 -2.59 -12.79
N LYS A 186 27.93 -2.64 -12.10
CA LYS A 186 28.45 -3.87 -11.48
C LYS A 186 27.51 -4.43 -10.42
N GLU A 187 26.81 -3.55 -9.71
CA GLU A 187 25.79 -3.86 -8.71
C GLU A 187 24.57 -4.58 -9.31
N PHE A 188 24.28 -4.37 -10.59
CA PHE A 188 23.17 -5.02 -11.30
C PHE A 188 23.58 -6.33 -12.00
N ARG A 189 24.87 -6.63 -12.11
CA ARG A 189 25.36 -7.85 -12.78
C ARG A 189 25.10 -9.14 -11.99
N LYS A 190 24.93 -9.02 -10.66
CA LYS A 190 24.69 -10.11 -9.70
C LYS A 190 23.24 -10.63 -9.66
N LEU A 191 22.40 -10.20 -10.61
CA LEU A 191 21.06 -10.72 -10.77
C LEU A 191 21.18 -12.11 -11.42
N ASP A 192 21.53 -13.10 -10.59
CA ASP A 192 21.90 -14.45 -11.04
C ASP A 192 20.66 -15.31 -11.36
N ASN A 193 19.53 -15.02 -10.69
CA ASN A 193 18.23 -15.63 -10.98
C ASN A 193 17.33 -14.60 -11.62
N MET A 194 17.04 -14.80 -12.90
CA MET A 194 16.23 -13.93 -13.74
C MET A 194 14.74 -14.07 -13.36
N THR A 195 14.39 -13.70 -12.12
CA THR A 195 13.01 -13.75 -11.61
C THR A 195 12.37 -12.39 -11.76
N TYR A 196 11.19 -12.34 -12.38
CA TYR A 196 10.34 -11.16 -12.34
C TYR A 196 9.15 -11.41 -11.41
N VAL A 197 8.58 -10.33 -10.90
CA VAL A 197 7.45 -10.38 -9.98
C VAL A 197 6.27 -9.69 -10.65
N VAL A 198 5.13 -10.38 -10.60
CA VAL A 198 3.83 -9.80 -10.93
C VAL A 198 3.09 -9.57 -9.62
N GLY A 199 2.34 -8.49 -9.53
CA GLY A 199 1.48 -8.21 -8.39
C GLY A 199 1.04 -6.75 -8.39
N ASN A 200 0.28 -6.37 -7.37
CA ASN A 200 -0.24 -5.01 -7.29
C ASN A 200 0.86 -3.97 -7.09
N ASP A 201 0.74 -2.89 -7.84
CA ASP A 201 1.61 -1.72 -7.74
C ASP A 201 0.91 -0.47 -7.18
N ASP A 202 -0.35 -0.60 -6.74
CA ASP A 202 -1.17 0.52 -6.28
C ASP A 202 -0.82 1.06 -4.89
N LEU A 203 0.04 0.37 -4.14
CA LEU A 203 0.46 0.79 -2.81
C LEU A 203 1.82 0.21 -2.43
N PHE A 204 2.83 1.06 -2.21
CA PHE A 204 4.15 0.60 -1.78
C PHE A 204 4.97 1.71 -1.11
N TYR A 205 6.08 1.30 -0.49
CA TYR A 205 7.05 2.21 0.12
C TYR A 205 8.48 1.92 -0.38
N ILE A 206 9.21 2.99 -0.71
CA ILE A 206 10.62 2.95 -1.10
C ILE A 206 11.43 3.73 -0.07
N PRO A 207 12.40 3.12 0.63
CA PRO A 207 13.27 3.84 1.56
C PRO A 207 14.32 4.65 0.80
N ARG A 208 14.79 5.76 1.39
CA ARG A 208 15.79 6.64 0.75
C ARG A 208 17.07 5.92 0.35
N SER A 209 17.47 4.89 1.11
CA SER A 209 18.68 4.10 0.84
C SER A 209 18.70 3.47 -0.55
N VAL A 210 17.53 3.32 -1.21
CA VAL A 210 17.42 2.73 -2.55
C VAL A 210 16.84 3.70 -3.60
N PHE A 211 16.73 5.00 -3.32
CA PHE A 211 16.17 5.98 -4.28
C PHE A 211 16.92 6.02 -5.61
N ARG A 212 18.25 6.09 -5.58
CA ARG A 212 19.06 6.12 -6.81
C ARG A 212 18.86 4.87 -7.68
N PRO A 213 19.07 3.63 -7.17
CA PRO A 213 18.82 2.45 -7.99
C PRO A 213 17.33 2.30 -8.38
N TYR A 214 16.39 2.76 -7.55
CA TYR A 214 14.96 2.79 -7.90
C TYR A 214 14.70 3.66 -9.14
N GLY A 215 15.21 4.89 -9.15
CA GLY A 215 15.01 5.81 -10.27
C GLY A 215 15.57 5.27 -11.59
N LEU A 216 16.76 4.66 -11.56
CA LEU A 216 17.38 4.03 -12.72
C LEU A 216 16.54 2.88 -13.27
N LEU A 217 16.10 1.96 -12.40
CA LEU A 217 15.30 0.81 -12.80
C LEU A 217 13.92 1.23 -13.29
N ALA A 218 13.23 2.15 -12.60
CA ALA A 218 11.90 2.59 -12.97
C ALA A 218 11.88 3.26 -14.36
N ARG A 219 12.83 4.15 -14.65
CA ARG A 219 13.00 4.75 -15.99
C ARG A 219 13.28 3.69 -17.06
N LEU A 220 14.15 2.72 -16.74
CA LEU A 220 14.49 1.65 -17.68
C LEU A 220 13.26 0.80 -18.04
N PHE A 221 12.50 0.36 -17.05
CA PHE A 221 11.32 -0.48 -17.27
C PHE A 221 10.23 0.27 -18.05
N GLN A 222 10.04 1.55 -17.77
CA GLN A 222 9.15 2.40 -18.55
C GLN A 222 9.61 2.53 -20.01
N HIS A 223 10.91 2.77 -20.25
CA HIS A 223 11.48 2.84 -21.60
C HIS A 223 11.25 1.55 -22.39
N ARG A 224 11.19 0.41 -21.69
CA ARG A 224 10.90 -0.91 -22.26
C ARG A 224 9.42 -1.27 -22.36
N ASN A 225 8.50 -0.34 -22.09
CA ASN A 225 7.05 -0.60 -22.17
C ASN A 225 6.56 -1.72 -21.23
N VAL A 226 7.20 -1.89 -20.08
CA VAL A 226 6.70 -2.84 -19.07
C VAL A 226 5.52 -2.19 -18.33
N THR A 227 4.41 -2.90 -18.19
CA THR A 227 3.23 -2.40 -17.46
C THR A 227 3.51 -2.33 -15.96
N HIS A 228 2.97 -1.34 -15.24
CA HIS A 228 3.23 -1.12 -13.81
C HIS A 228 3.07 -2.34 -12.88
N GLU A 229 2.03 -3.17 -13.05
CA GLU A 229 1.84 -4.42 -12.29
C GLU A 229 2.95 -5.48 -12.49
N LEU A 230 3.81 -5.26 -13.48
CA LEU A 230 5.01 -6.03 -13.72
C LEU A 230 6.26 -5.22 -13.34
N ALA A 231 6.30 -3.95 -13.76
CA ALA A 231 7.45 -3.08 -13.55
C ALA A 231 7.67 -2.82 -12.06
N GLY A 232 6.68 -2.31 -11.34
CA GLY A 232 6.84 -1.91 -9.95
C GLY A 232 7.24 -3.06 -9.01
N PRO A 233 6.51 -4.19 -8.97
CA PRO A 233 6.87 -5.33 -8.14
C PRO A 233 8.25 -5.90 -8.50
N THR A 234 8.56 -5.99 -9.80
CA THR A 234 9.89 -6.46 -10.26
C THR A 234 10.99 -5.49 -9.83
N VAL A 235 10.83 -4.18 -10.05
CA VAL A 235 11.80 -3.17 -9.61
C VAL A 235 12.07 -3.30 -8.12
N ARG A 236 11.03 -3.41 -7.27
CA ARG A 236 11.20 -3.62 -5.83
C ARG A 236 11.92 -4.92 -5.49
N HIS A 237 11.62 -6.01 -6.20
CA HIS A 237 12.31 -7.28 -6.02
C HIS A 237 13.80 -7.19 -6.36
N LEU A 238 14.12 -6.57 -7.50
CA LEU A 238 15.51 -6.36 -7.93
C LEU A 238 16.26 -5.47 -6.92
N LEU A 239 15.62 -4.41 -6.41
CA LEU A 239 16.19 -3.57 -5.36
C LEU A 239 16.53 -4.36 -4.10
N HIS A 240 15.63 -5.23 -3.65
CA HIS A 240 15.88 -6.10 -2.51
C HIS A 240 17.09 -7.01 -2.76
N GLN A 241 17.14 -7.69 -3.91
CA GLN A 241 18.24 -8.59 -4.26
C GLN A 241 19.60 -7.86 -4.35
N MET A 242 19.63 -6.68 -4.96
CA MET A 242 20.89 -5.99 -5.23
C MET A 242 21.43 -5.17 -4.05
N THR A 243 20.55 -4.67 -3.18
CA THR A 243 20.94 -3.77 -2.07
C THR A 243 20.94 -4.43 -0.70
N ALA A 244 20.43 -5.67 -0.60
CA ALA A 244 20.15 -6.36 0.66
C ALA A 244 19.20 -5.60 1.61
N VAL A 245 18.55 -4.54 1.13
CA VAL A 245 17.50 -3.85 1.88
C VAL A 245 16.30 -4.80 2.04
N PRO A 246 15.81 -5.04 3.27
CA PRO A 246 14.71 -5.97 3.50
C PRO A 246 13.46 -5.59 2.71
N SER A 247 12.69 -6.60 2.30
CA SER A 247 11.44 -6.41 1.56
C SER A 247 10.27 -6.97 2.36
N VAL A 248 9.47 -6.08 2.94
CA VAL A 248 8.47 -6.41 3.96
C VAL A 248 7.06 -6.28 3.37
N ASN A 249 6.26 -7.33 3.52
CA ASN A 249 4.82 -7.24 3.25
C ASN A 249 4.17 -6.37 4.35
N MET A 250 3.47 -5.32 3.94
CA MET A 250 2.78 -4.40 4.86
C MET A 250 1.45 -4.97 5.40
N ASN A 251 1.06 -6.17 4.93
CA ASN A 251 -0.20 -6.84 5.23
C ASN A 251 -1.41 -5.95 4.93
N CYS A 252 -1.41 -5.36 3.72
CA CYS A 252 -2.56 -4.64 3.21
C CYS A 252 -3.64 -5.62 2.70
N THR A 253 -4.86 -5.13 2.56
CA THR A 253 -6.03 -5.94 2.14
C THR A 253 -6.52 -5.56 0.74
N GLY A 254 -7.08 -6.54 0.04
CA GLY A 254 -7.72 -6.39 -1.26
C GLY A 254 -6.84 -6.83 -2.43
N ASP A 255 -7.21 -6.47 -3.65
CA ASP A 255 -6.61 -6.94 -4.91
C ASP A 255 -6.68 -5.85 -6.01
N CYS A 256 -6.27 -6.17 -7.25
CA CYS A 256 -6.27 -5.20 -8.36
C CYS A 256 -7.69 -4.78 -8.79
N CYS A 257 -8.67 -5.64 -8.54
CA CYS A 257 -9.80 -5.81 -9.44
C CYS A 257 -11.14 -5.93 -8.71
N ARG A 258 -11.13 -5.94 -7.38
CA ARG A 258 -12.28 -6.05 -6.49
C ARG A 258 -12.18 -5.01 -5.39
N PHE A 259 -13.35 -4.48 -5.06
CA PHE A 259 -13.48 -3.55 -3.95
C PHE A 259 -13.52 -4.32 -2.63
N PHE A 260 -12.73 -3.90 -1.65
CA PHE A 260 -12.95 -4.35 -0.27
C PHE A 260 -14.16 -3.61 0.33
N ALA A 261 -14.86 -4.28 1.25
CA ALA A 261 -16.08 -3.74 1.86
C ALA A 261 -15.79 -2.75 3.02
N PRO A 262 -16.74 -1.87 3.39
CA PRO A 262 -16.55 -0.87 4.44
C PRO A 262 -16.14 -1.47 5.80
N ASP A 263 -16.69 -2.62 6.16
CA ASP A 263 -16.37 -3.35 7.39
C ASP A 263 -14.91 -3.81 7.45
N VAL A 264 -14.34 -4.20 6.30
CA VAL A 264 -12.91 -4.50 6.16
C VAL A 264 -12.07 -3.28 6.51
N ALA A 265 -12.42 -2.10 5.98
CA ALA A 265 -11.71 -0.87 6.32
C ALA A 265 -11.91 -0.49 7.80
N LEU A 266 -13.09 -0.71 8.39
CA LEU A 266 -13.35 -0.41 9.79
C LEU A 266 -12.70 -1.39 10.79
N SER A 267 -12.26 -2.57 10.33
CA SER A 267 -11.59 -3.56 11.17
C SER A 267 -10.40 -2.95 11.92
N PRO A 268 -10.21 -3.24 13.23
CA PRO A 268 -9.07 -2.71 14.00
C PRO A 268 -7.71 -3.13 13.42
N ASP A 269 -7.69 -4.27 12.72
CA ASP A 269 -6.49 -4.84 12.10
C ASP A 269 -6.19 -4.27 10.71
N PHE A 270 -7.09 -3.45 10.14
CA PHE A 270 -6.87 -2.82 8.85
C PHE A 270 -5.70 -1.85 8.92
N ARG A 271 -4.69 -2.07 8.07
CA ARG A 271 -3.47 -1.24 7.97
C ARG A 271 -3.48 -0.39 6.71
N CYS A 272 -3.89 -1.02 5.61
CA CYS A 272 -3.92 -0.47 4.29
C CYS A 272 -4.72 -1.38 3.37
N GLY A 273 -5.13 -0.89 2.21
CA GLY A 273 -5.74 -1.73 1.19
C GLY A 273 -6.05 -1.03 -0.12
N HIS A 274 -6.36 -1.82 -1.13
CA HIS A 274 -6.82 -1.44 -2.46
C HIS A 274 -7.68 -2.60 -3.01
N LYS A 275 -8.77 -2.38 -3.72
CA LYS A 275 -9.38 -1.10 -4.11
C LYS A 275 -10.58 -0.78 -3.19
N PHE A 276 -10.93 0.48 -2.98
CA PHE A 276 -12.25 0.84 -2.42
C PHE A 276 -13.13 1.56 -3.44
N ASP A 277 -14.45 1.42 -3.29
CA ASP A 277 -15.43 2.10 -4.13
C ASP A 277 -15.99 3.35 -3.43
N LEU A 278 -15.74 4.54 -3.98
CA LEU A 278 -16.39 5.76 -3.47
C LEU A 278 -17.76 6.02 -4.06
N SER A 279 -18.25 5.20 -5.00
CA SER A 279 -19.66 5.24 -5.39
C SER A 279 -20.57 4.74 -4.24
N ASP A 280 -20.04 3.87 -3.38
CA ASP A 280 -20.68 3.37 -2.16
C ASP A 280 -20.65 4.43 -1.03
N ALA A 281 -21.84 4.80 -0.53
CA ALA A 281 -21.99 5.80 0.53
C ALA A 281 -21.40 5.36 1.89
N ASP A 282 -21.49 4.07 2.22
CA ASP A 282 -20.94 3.52 3.47
C ASP A 282 -19.41 3.48 3.42
N MET A 283 -18.85 3.19 2.25
CA MET A 283 -17.41 3.28 2.03
C MET A 283 -16.91 4.72 2.12
N ARG A 284 -17.64 5.67 1.50
CA ARG A 284 -17.36 7.10 1.63
C ARG A 284 -17.33 7.55 3.09
N ALA A 285 -18.35 7.19 3.87
CA ALA A 285 -18.40 7.47 5.31
C ALA A 285 -17.23 6.82 6.07
N THR A 286 -16.87 5.59 5.72
CA THR A 286 -15.75 4.85 6.33
C THR A 286 -14.40 5.50 6.07
N VAL A 287 -14.12 5.88 4.83
CA VAL A 287 -12.90 6.60 4.42
C VAL A 287 -12.83 7.92 5.17
N ALA A 288 -13.91 8.70 5.15
CA ALA A 288 -14.00 9.95 5.88
C ALA A 288 -13.75 9.75 7.38
N SER A 289 -14.33 8.72 8.01
CA SER A 289 -14.11 8.42 9.43
C SER A 289 -12.64 8.11 9.76
N THR A 290 -11.96 7.37 8.86
CA THR A 290 -10.54 7.03 8.99
C THR A 290 -9.68 8.29 8.89
N ILE A 291 -10.02 9.20 7.96
CA ILE A 291 -9.37 10.50 7.83
C ILE A 291 -9.63 11.38 9.05
N ILE A 292 -10.88 11.47 9.50
CA ILE A 292 -11.28 12.23 10.68
C ILE A 292 -10.58 11.68 11.93
N GLU A 293 -10.33 10.38 12.07
CA GLU A 293 -9.52 9.84 13.18
C GLU A 293 -8.10 10.45 13.18
N MET A 294 -7.47 10.55 12.00
CA MET A 294 -6.17 11.22 11.84
C MET A 294 -6.26 12.70 12.27
N GLU A 295 -7.42 13.33 12.10
CA GLU A 295 -7.64 14.73 12.46
C GLU A 295 -8.03 14.96 13.92
N ARG A 296 -8.86 14.08 14.51
CA ARG A 296 -9.48 14.24 15.84
C ARG A 296 -8.46 14.29 16.96
N LYS A 297 -7.33 13.58 16.83
CA LYS A 297 -6.23 13.70 17.81
C LYS A 297 -5.48 15.04 17.74
N ALA A 298 -5.55 15.77 16.62
CA ALA A 298 -5.08 17.15 16.55
C ALA A 298 -6.13 18.15 17.11
N VAL A 299 -7.42 17.81 17.01
CA VAL A 299 -8.56 18.68 17.37
C VAL A 299 -9.01 18.52 18.83
N TYR A 300 -8.67 17.45 19.56
CA TYR A 300 -8.87 17.44 21.03
C TYR A 300 -8.09 18.54 21.78
N ARG A 301 -7.24 19.31 21.07
CA ARG A 301 -6.59 20.54 21.56
C ARG A 301 -7.18 21.85 20.97
N ALA A 302 -8.18 21.79 20.10
CA ALA A 302 -8.75 22.96 19.42
C ALA A 302 -10.28 22.88 19.24
N ASN A 303 -10.96 23.92 19.74
CA ASN A 303 -12.40 24.23 19.78
C ASN A 303 -13.40 23.52 18.82
N SER A 304 -14.63 23.30 19.32
CA SER A 304 -15.74 22.56 18.68
C SER A 304 -16.24 23.08 17.32
N SER A 305 -16.00 24.36 16.98
CA SER A 305 -16.45 24.95 15.72
C SER A 305 -15.76 24.38 14.48
N ARG A 306 -14.54 23.84 14.60
CA ARG A 306 -13.84 23.20 13.46
C ARG A 306 -14.43 21.85 13.09
N LEU A 307 -15.05 21.14 14.04
CA LEU A 307 -15.64 19.83 13.80
C LEU A 307 -16.86 19.93 12.86
N ALA A 308 -17.69 20.97 13.03
CA ALA A 308 -18.87 21.20 12.19
C ALA A 308 -18.50 21.54 10.73
N VAL A 309 -17.48 22.39 10.53
CA VAL A 309 -16.95 22.70 9.19
C VAL A 309 -16.38 21.46 8.51
N TRP A 310 -15.73 20.58 9.26
CA TRP A 310 -15.21 19.32 8.71
C TRP A 310 -16.30 18.33 8.36
N GLN A 311 -17.30 18.16 9.22
CA GLN A 311 -18.45 17.33 8.88
C GLN A 311 -19.12 17.86 7.61
N GLN A 312 -19.28 19.17 7.47
CA GLN A 312 -19.80 19.79 6.25
C GLN A 312 -18.92 19.53 5.02
N LEU A 313 -17.59 19.60 5.13
CA LEU A 313 -16.68 19.30 4.01
C LEU A 313 -16.71 17.81 3.62
N VAL A 314 -16.87 16.93 4.60
CA VAL A 314 -17.09 15.50 4.36
C VAL A 314 -18.43 15.34 3.66
N ASP A 315 -19.51 15.84 4.22
CA ASP A 315 -20.86 15.75 3.64
C ASP A 315 -20.89 16.32 2.21
N GLN A 316 -20.16 17.41 1.94
CA GLN A 316 -20.00 17.98 0.59
C GLN A 316 -19.16 17.11 -0.36
N ALA A 317 -18.15 16.41 0.15
CA ALA A 317 -17.35 15.46 -0.63
C ALA A 317 -18.07 14.10 -0.81
N LEU A 318 -19.13 13.84 -0.04
CA LEU A 318 -19.92 12.61 -0.11
C LEU A 318 -21.24 12.76 -0.88
N ALA A 319 -21.66 14.00 -1.21
CA ALA A 319 -22.89 14.36 -1.91
C ALA A 319 -22.66 14.49 -3.42
#